data_AF-A0A1F9TZ13-F1
#
_entry.id   AF-A0A1F9TZ13-F1
#
_cell.length_a   1.000
_cell.length_b   1.000
_cell.length_c   1.000
_cell.angle_alpha   90.00
_cell.angle_beta   90.00
_cell.angle_gamma   90.00
#
_symmetry.space_group_name_H-M   'P 1'
#
loop_
_entity.id
_entity.type
_entity.pdbx_description
1 polymer ?
#
loop_
_entity_poly.entity_id
_entity_poly.type
_entity_poly.pdbx_seq_one_letter_code
_entity_poly.pdbx_strand_id
1 'polypeptide(L)'
;MSGHRSSKAVLYLGLAACVLTLDSCALLKFGRKGESKRGFPRRIAVLPTANLTNDVGAGVILRYFLERGLAGKGFVLTADSNDVDRRLRQIGITDGTQLSQGNIQYAGQTLEADGVVQSTLRRFSQQPGESRKALQADFTFILTQTGRILWSETVEVEGKGEVKIPIRGSASMEWSEKFVRSIARGQAGALPRKAVKEALGSLRP
;
A
#
# COMPACT_ATOMS: atom_id res chain seq x y z
N MET A 1 55.35 -22.95 54.65
CA MET A 1 53.95 -22.49 54.85
C MET A 1 53.78 -21.16 54.14
N SER A 2 52.59 -20.91 53.55
CA SER A 2 52.19 -19.74 52.74
C SER A 2 52.69 -19.75 51.29
N GLY A 3 51.89 -19.60 50.24
CA GLY A 3 50.45 -19.36 50.15
C GLY A 3 50.07 -19.08 48.69
N HIS A 4 49.55 -20.08 47.97
CA HIS A 4 48.95 -19.92 46.64
C HIS A 4 47.59 -19.22 46.76
N ARG A 5 47.55 -17.89 46.56
CA ARG A 5 46.33 -17.11 46.36
C ARG A 5 46.43 -16.31 45.05
N SER A 6 46.20 -16.95 43.90
CA SER A 6 46.02 -16.20 42.64
C SER A 6 45.18 -16.87 41.55
N SER A 7 44.46 -17.96 41.83
CA SER A 7 43.67 -18.66 40.77
C SER A 7 42.18 -18.32 40.73
N LYS A 8 41.63 -17.58 41.71
CA LYS A 8 40.19 -17.31 41.77
C LYS A 8 39.78 -15.96 41.14
N ALA A 9 40.68 -14.98 41.06
CA ALA A 9 40.35 -13.65 40.55
C ALA A 9 40.21 -13.60 39.02
N VAL A 10 40.96 -14.43 38.29
CA VAL A 10 40.92 -14.45 36.81
C VAL A 10 39.66 -15.13 36.27
N LEU A 11 39.08 -16.06 37.06
CA LEU A 11 37.88 -16.81 36.65
C LEU A 11 36.58 -15.97 36.70
N TYR A 12 36.49 -14.97 37.58
CA TYR A 12 35.30 -14.11 37.67
C TYR A 12 35.28 -12.98 36.63
N LEU A 13 36.45 -12.52 36.18
CA LEU A 13 36.56 -11.47 35.14
C LEU A 13 36.21 -11.98 33.73
N GLY A 14 36.38 -13.28 33.45
CA GLY A 14 35.94 -13.88 32.19
C GLY A 14 34.43 -14.13 32.09
N LEU A 15 33.75 -14.29 33.22
CA LEU A 15 32.33 -14.66 33.26
C LEU A 15 31.38 -13.45 33.19
N ALA A 16 31.82 -12.27 33.61
CA ALA A 16 31.06 -11.02 33.47
C ALA A 16 31.01 -10.49 32.02
N ALA A 17 31.99 -10.84 31.18
CA ALA A 17 32.03 -10.42 29.78
C ALA A 17 31.10 -11.24 28.87
N CYS A 18 30.62 -12.41 29.30
CA CYS A 18 29.68 -13.23 28.53
C CYS A 18 28.20 -12.92 28.81
N VAL A 19 27.88 -12.22 29.91
CA VAL A 19 26.47 -11.95 30.30
C VAL A 19 25.94 -10.65 29.68
N LEU A 20 26.81 -9.72 29.27
CA LEU A 20 26.39 -8.42 28.71
C LEU A 20 26.31 -8.36 27.18
N THR A 21 26.51 -9.48 26.47
CA THR A 21 26.40 -9.54 25.00
C THR A 21 25.13 -10.22 24.49
N LEU A 22 24.23 -10.65 25.38
CA LEU A 22 23.02 -11.38 25.00
C LEU A 22 21.79 -10.51 24.69
N ASP A 23 21.78 -9.22 25.03
CA ASP A 23 20.62 -8.34 24.76
C ASP A 23 20.56 -7.76 23.34
N SER A 24 21.63 -7.85 22.55
CA SER A 24 21.66 -7.29 21.18
C SER A 24 21.07 -8.20 20.10
N CYS A 25 20.58 -9.39 20.44
CA CYS A 25 19.91 -10.27 19.46
C CYS A 25 18.38 -10.17 19.47
N ALA A 26 17.79 -9.36 20.37
CA ALA A 26 16.34 -9.21 20.44
C ALA A 26 15.78 -8.21 19.41
N LEU A 27 16.60 -7.35 18.80
CA LEU A 27 16.13 -6.32 17.86
C LEU A 27 15.96 -6.78 16.39
N LEU A 28 16.40 -7.99 16.04
CA LEU A 28 16.37 -8.50 14.65
C LEU A 28 15.28 -9.53 14.37
N LYS A 29 14.32 -9.70 15.29
CA LYS A 29 13.20 -10.65 15.13
C LYS A 29 11.86 -9.96 14.83
N PHE A 30 11.85 -8.87 14.07
CA PHE A 30 10.71 -8.60 13.19
C PHE A 30 10.75 -9.62 12.07
N GLY A 31 10.16 -10.78 12.34
CA GLY A 31 10.17 -11.92 11.43
C GLY A 31 9.64 -11.54 10.04
N ARG A 32 10.36 -11.97 9.00
CA ARG A 32 9.87 -12.13 7.62
C ARG A 32 8.59 -12.97 7.65
N LYS A 33 7.43 -12.36 7.90
CA LYS A 33 6.15 -13.06 7.89
C LYS A 33 5.57 -12.98 6.47
N GLY A 34 6.06 -13.88 5.61
CA GLY A 34 5.47 -14.15 4.30
C GLY A 34 5.94 -13.23 3.19
N GLU A 35 7.21 -13.28 2.84
CA GLU A 35 7.66 -12.84 1.52
C GLU A 35 7.21 -13.89 0.48
N SER A 36 6.70 -13.43 -0.66
CA SER A 36 6.50 -14.24 -1.86
C SER A 36 7.84 -14.77 -2.38
N LYS A 37 7.81 -15.75 -3.29
CA LYS A 37 9.03 -16.36 -3.87
C LYS A 37 9.98 -15.32 -4.51
N ARG A 38 9.50 -14.12 -4.86
CA ARG A 38 10.30 -13.04 -5.46
C ARG A 38 10.49 -11.81 -4.57
N GLY A 39 10.25 -11.92 -3.26
CA GLY A 39 10.58 -10.86 -2.30
C GLY A 39 9.54 -9.74 -2.17
N PHE A 40 8.32 -9.93 -2.69
CA PHE A 40 7.19 -9.06 -2.32
C PHE A 40 6.61 -9.48 -0.98
N PRO A 41 6.34 -8.54 -0.04
CA PRO A 41 5.63 -8.83 1.18
C PRO A 41 4.18 -9.24 0.89
N ARG A 42 3.65 -10.22 1.63
CA ARG A 42 2.27 -10.69 1.45
C ARG A 42 1.23 -9.79 2.10
N ARG A 43 1.52 -9.20 3.27
CA ARG A 43 0.63 -8.28 3.96
C ARG A 43 0.82 -6.87 3.40
N ILE A 44 -0.21 -6.32 2.79
CA ILE A 44 -0.13 -5.02 2.13
C ILE A 44 -1.29 -4.12 2.51
N ALA A 45 -1.09 -2.81 2.41
CA ALA A 45 -2.17 -1.84 2.40
C ALA A 45 -2.22 -1.11 1.06
N VAL A 46 -3.44 -0.86 0.56
CA VAL A 46 -3.65 -0.01 -0.61
C VAL A 46 -4.03 1.37 -0.11
N LEU A 47 -3.22 2.36 -0.48
CA LEU A 47 -3.34 3.74 -0.01
C LEU A 47 -4.43 4.49 -0.81
N PRO A 48 -4.94 5.62 -0.29
CA PRO A 48 -5.81 6.50 -1.06
C PRO A 48 -5.18 6.86 -2.40
N THR A 49 -5.97 6.77 -3.48
CA THR A 49 -5.51 7.18 -4.81
C THR A 49 -5.29 8.68 -4.83
N ALA A 50 -4.08 9.11 -5.18
CA ALA A 50 -3.76 10.49 -5.49
C ALA A 50 -4.50 10.90 -6.77
N ASN A 51 -5.61 11.62 -6.63
CA ASN A 51 -6.49 11.94 -7.75
C ASN A 51 -6.22 13.35 -8.28
N LEU A 52 -5.56 13.43 -9.43
CA LEU A 52 -5.23 14.70 -10.10
C LEU A 52 -6.29 15.13 -11.12
N THR A 53 -7.49 14.54 -11.04
CA THR A 53 -8.60 14.78 -11.97
C THR A 53 -9.77 15.46 -11.25
N ASN A 54 -10.70 16.01 -12.02
CA ASN A 54 -11.91 16.63 -11.46
C ASN A 54 -12.99 15.61 -11.06
N ASP A 55 -12.77 14.30 -11.29
CA ASP A 55 -13.73 13.26 -10.97
C ASP A 55 -13.41 12.61 -9.63
N VAL A 56 -14.13 12.99 -8.58
CA VAL A 56 -13.92 12.49 -7.21
C VAL A 56 -14.15 10.97 -7.11
N GLY A 57 -15.09 10.42 -7.90
CA GLY A 57 -15.44 9.00 -7.85
C GLY A 57 -14.41 8.10 -8.53
N ALA A 58 -13.73 8.60 -9.55
CA ALA A 58 -12.78 7.83 -10.35
C ALA A 58 -11.63 7.24 -9.51
N GLY A 59 -11.08 8.01 -8.56
CA GLY A 59 -10.04 7.53 -7.64
C GLY A 59 -10.52 6.40 -6.74
N VAL A 60 -11.73 6.53 -6.19
CA VAL A 60 -12.36 5.49 -5.33
C VAL A 60 -12.57 4.19 -6.11
N ILE A 61 -13.07 4.28 -7.33
CA ILE A 61 -13.32 3.11 -8.19
C ILE A 61 -11.99 2.45 -8.62
N LEU A 62 -10.96 3.24 -8.93
CA LEU A 62 -9.64 2.73 -9.29
C LEU A 62 -9.04 1.91 -8.13
N ARG A 63 -9.04 2.48 -6.92
CA ARG A 63 -8.57 1.80 -5.72
C ARG A 63 -9.34 0.50 -5.45
N TYR A 64 -10.66 0.52 -5.59
CA TYR A 64 -11.49 -0.67 -5.41
C TYR A 64 -11.08 -1.83 -6.33
N PHE A 65 -10.81 -1.55 -7.61
CA PHE A 65 -10.33 -2.58 -8.53
C PHE A 65 -8.92 -3.03 -8.19
N LEU A 66 -8.05 -2.10 -7.78
CA LEU A 66 -6.68 -2.39 -7.38
C LEU A 66 -6.63 -3.36 -6.20
N GLU A 67 -7.38 -3.08 -5.13
CA GLU A 67 -7.52 -3.94 -3.95
C GLU A 67 -7.96 -5.36 -4.34
N ARG A 68 -9.00 -5.48 -5.16
CA ARG A 68 -9.50 -6.78 -5.63
C ARG A 68 -8.51 -7.51 -6.53
N GLY A 69 -7.84 -6.79 -7.41
CA GLY A 69 -6.83 -7.35 -8.29
C GLY A 69 -5.62 -7.88 -7.52
N LEU A 70 -5.19 -7.16 -6.48
CA LEU A 70 -4.11 -7.58 -5.59
C LEU A 70 -4.53 -8.78 -4.72
N ALA A 71 -5.73 -8.74 -4.13
CA ALA A 71 -6.27 -9.89 -3.40
C ALA A 71 -6.35 -11.14 -4.29
N GLY A 72 -6.79 -10.99 -5.54
CA GLY A 72 -6.82 -12.07 -6.54
C GLY A 72 -5.44 -12.63 -6.91
N LYS A 73 -4.35 -11.88 -6.66
CA LYS A 73 -2.96 -12.33 -6.81
C LYS A 73 -2.38 -12.98 -5.55
N GLY A 74 -3.16 -13.09 -4.47
CA GLY A 74 -2.76 -13.76 -3.23
C GLY A 74 -2.16 -12.84 -2.16
N PHE A 75 -2.19 -11.52 -2.37
CA PHE A 75 -1.86 -10.56 -1.33
C PHE A 75 -2.96 -10.51 -0.26
N VAL A 76 -2.56 -10.23 0.98
CA VAL A 76 -3.47 -10.06 2.12
C VAL A 76 -3.58 -8.58 2.42
N LEU A 77 -4.75 -8.00 2.18
CA LEU A 77 -5.03 -6.60 2.53
C LEU A 77 -5.17 -6.50 4.06
N THR A 78 -4.49 -5.53 4.67
CA THR A 78 -4.51 -5.38 6.14
C THR A 78 -5.81 -4.77 6.66
N ALA A 79 -6.50 -4.00 5.82
CA ALA A 79 -7.74 -3.30 6.14
C ALA A 79 -8.51 -2.97 4.86
N ASP A 80 -9.80 -2.66 4.99
CA ASP A 80 -10.60 -2.08 3.91
C ASP A 80 -10.25 -0.59 3.69
N SER A 81 -10.72 -0.02 2.57
CA SER A 81 -10.38 1.35 2.20
C SER A 81 -10.77 2.39 3.27
N ASN A 82 -11.91 2.23 3.94
CA ASN A 82 -12.40 3.19 4.93
C ASN A 82 -11.57 3.14 6.22
N ASP A 83 -11.20 1.92 6.67
CA ASP A 83 -10.31 1.75 7.83
C ASP A 83 -8.90 2.26 7.54
N VAL A 84 -8.34 1.99 6.36
CA VAL A 84 -7.06 2.59 5.94
C VAL A 84 -7.13 4.12 5.99
N ASP A 85 -8.17 4.73 5.43
CA ASP A 85 -8.33 6.18 5.40
C ASP A 85 -8.47 6.76 6.81
N ARG A 86 -9.24 6.11 7.68
CA ARG A 86 -9.41 6.53 9.07
C ARG A 86 -8.08 6.50 9.83
N ARG A 87 -7.29 5.42 9.68
CA ARG A 87 -5.99 5.28 10.34
C ARG A 87 -4.97 6.29 9.82
N LEU A 88 -4.94 6.53 8.50
CA LEU A 88 -4.06 7.54 7.91
C LEU A 88 -4.40 8.97 8.36
N ARG A 89 -5.69 9.30 8.52
CA ARG A 89 -6.11 10.62 9.03
C ARG A 89 -5.62 10.88 10.45
N GLN A 90 -5.53 9.85 11.29
CA GLN A 90 -5.01 9.99 12.67
C GLN A 90 -3.55 10.44 12.70
N ILE A 91 -2.80 10.20 11.63
CA ILE A 91 -1.40 10.60 11.48
C ILE A 91 -1.24 11.80 10.53
N GLY A 92 -2.32 12.52 10.24
CA GLY A 92 -2.31 13.73 9.41
C GLY A 92 -2.22 13.48 7.90
N ILE A 93 -2.36 12.23 7.45
CA ILE A 93 -2.33 11.88 6.02
C ILE A 93 -3.77 11.76 5.51
N THR A 94 -4.13 12.64 4.58
CA THR A 94 -5.48 12.75 4.00
C THR A 94 -5.54 12.37 2.53
N ASP A 95 -4.41 12.45 1.84
CA ASP A 95 -4.25 12.11 0.42
C ASP A 95 -2.97 11.27 0.23
N GLY A 96 -2.98 10.35 -0.73
CA GLY A 96 -1.83 9.57 -1.16
C GLY A 96 -0.67 10.44 -1.68
N THR A 97 -0.94 11.67 -2.14
CA THR A 97 0.11 12.64 -2.54
C THR A 97 1.01 13.09 -1.39
N GLN A 98 0.54 13.01 -0.14
CA GLN A 98 1.25 13.50 1.05
C GLN A 98 2.28 12.49 1.59
N LEU A 99 2.40 11.33 0.95
CA LEU A 99 3.27 10.25 1.40
C LEU A 99 4.68 10.39 0.81
N SER A 100 5.59 10.93 1.61
CA SER A 100 7.04 10.94 1.35
C SER A 100 7.72 9.68 1.88
N GLN A 101 8.97 9.43 1.48
CA GLN A 101 9.72 8.24 1.89
C GLN A 101 9.76 8.03 3.40
N GLY A 102 9.93 9.09 4.22
CA GLY A 102 9.94 8.99 5.69
C GLY A 102 8.56 8.74 6.31
N ASN A 103 7.49 9.13 5.61
CA ASN A 103 6.12 8.86 6.02
C ASN A 103 5.69 7.42 5.68
N ILE A 104 6.34 6.76 4.71
CA ILE A 104 6.00 5.39 4.30
C ILE A 104 6.25 4.37 5.41
N GLN A 105 7.35 4.47 6.17
CA GLN A 105 7.60 3.55 7.29
C GLN A 105 6.52 3.70 8.35
N TYR A 106 6.18 4.95 8.70
CA TYR A 106 5.19 5.25 9.71
C TYR A 106 3.77 4.85 9.28
N ALA A 107 3.42 5.07 8.00
CA ALA A 107 2.19 4.57 7.41
C ALA A 107 2.14 3.03 7.44
N GLY A 108 3.24 2.35 7.10
CA GLY A 108 3.36 0.90 7.18
C GLY A 108 3.12 0.35 8.59
N GLN A 109 3.71 0.99 9.60
CA GLN A 109 3.47 0.64 11.02
C GLN A 109 2.01 0.87 11.42
N THR A 110 1.46 2.03 11.09
CA THR A 110 0.07 2.42 11.41
C THR A 110 -0.96 1.49 10.77
N LEU A 111 -0.66 1.01 9.55
CA LEU A 111 -1.52 0.11 8.78
C LEU A 111 -1.18 -1.38 8.97
N GLU A 112 -0.19 -1.68 9.82
CA GLU A 112 0.36 -3.02 10.05
C GLU A 112 0.70 -3.76 8.75
N ALA A 113 1.25 -3.04 7.78
CA ALA A 113 1.53 -3.50 6.43
C ALA A 113 3.04 -3.57 6.17
N ASP A 114 3.47 -4.70 5.62
CA ASP A 114 4.86 -4.93 5.21
C ASP A 114 5.14 -4.31 3.83
N GLY A 115 4.10 -4.10 3.02
CA GLY A 115 4.14 -3.36 1.76
C GLY A 115 2.98 -2.38 1.64
N VAL A 116 3.17 -1.30 0.89
CA VAL A 116 2.09 -0.38 0.53
C VAL A 116 2.01 -0.24 -0.99
N VAL A 117 0.79 -0.13 -1.50
CA VAL A 117 0.54 0.15 -2.91
C VAL A 117 -0.07 1.54 -3.04
N GLN A 118 0.64 2.41 -3.76
CA GLN A 118 0.19 3.73 -4.14
C GLN A 118 -0.41 3.69 -5.55
N SER A 119 -1.37 4.59 -5.80
CA SER A 119 -1.87 4.85 -7.13
C SER A 119 -2.08 6.34 -7.34
N THR A 120 -1.75 6.82 -8.52
CA THR A 120 -1.97 8.21 -8.94
C THR A 120 -2.82 8.22 -10.19
N LEU A 121 -4.00 8.82 -10.12
CA LEU A 121 -4.88 9.00 -11.27
C LEU A 121 -4.55 10.34 -11.94
N ARG A 122 -3.89 10.32 -13.09
CA ARG A 122 -3.43 11.52 -13.81
C ARG A 122 -4.48 12.06 -14.77
N ARG A 123 -5.13 11.15 -15.49
CA ARG A 123 -6.12 11.51 -16.50
C ARG A 123 -7.33 10.62 -16.33
N PHE A 124 -8.49 11.25 -16.36
CA PHE A 124 -9.77 10.56 -16.46
C PHE A 124 -10.70 11.42 -17.30
N SER A 125 -10.71 11.14 -18.59
CA SER A 125 -11.56 11.87 -19.54
C SER A 125 -12.86 11.08 -19.72
N GLN A 126 -13.91 11.58 -19.08
CA GLN A 126 -15.27 11.08 -19.25
C GLN A 126 -16.29 12.15 -19.65
N GLN A 127 -15.84 13.34 -20.04
CA GLN A 127 -16.73 14.48 -20.29
C GLN A 127 -17.77 14.22 -21.40
N PRO A 128 -19.02 14.68 -21.23
CA PRO A 128 -20.02 14.66 -22.28
C PRO A 128 -19.51 15.40 -23.53
N GLY A 129 -19.59 14.78 -24.71
CA GLY A 129 -19.10 15.35 -25.97
C GLY A 129 -17.70 14.88 -26.40
N GLU A 130 -16.91 14.25 -25.53
CA GLU A 130 -15.67 13.59 -25.94
C GLU A 130 -15.95 12.19 -26.51
N SER A 131 -15.56 11.97 -27.77
CA SER A 131 -15.72 10.70 -28.50
C SER A 131 -14.84 9.56 -27.97
N ARG A 132 -13.72 9.90 -27.31
CA ARG A 132 -12.80 8.93 -26.70
C ARG A 132 -12.69 9.16 -25.21
N LYS A 133 -12.79 8.07 -24.45
CA LYS A 133 -12.59 8.07 -23.01
C LYS A 133 -11.19 7.55 -22.74
N ALA A 134 -10.43 8.24 -21.91
CA ALA A 134 -9.07 7.86 -21.56
C ALA A 134 -8.87 7.85 -20.05
N LEU A 135 -8.12 6.86 -19.56
CA LEU A 135 -7.64 6.80 -18.19
C LEU A 135 -6.13 6.60 -18.21
N GLN A 136 -5.40 7.48 -17.51
CA GLN A 136 -3.99 7.32 -17.26
C GLN A 136 -3.74 7.26 -15.75
N ALA A 137 -3.06 6.21 -15.30
CA ALA A 137 -2.75 6.01 -13.89
C ALA A 137 -1.35 5.43 -13.70
N ASP A 138 -0.72 5.83 -12.61
CA ASP A 138 0.51 5.22 -12.10
C ASP A 138 0.21 4.34 -10.90
N PHE A 139 0.97 3.28 -10.76
CA PHE A 139 0.92 2.37 -9.62
C PHE A 139 2.32 2.10 -9.12
N THR A 140 2.50 2.12 -7.80
CA THR A 140 3.80 1.87 -7.17
C THR A 140 3.62 0.93 -5.98
N PHE A 141 4.39 -0.15 -5.95
CA PHE A 141 4.49 -1.05 -4.80
C PHE A 141 5.77 -0.72 -4.03
N ILE A 142 5.65 -0.40 -2.75
CA ILE A 142 6.75 0.04 -1.90
C ILE A 142 6.88 -0.89 -0.69
N LEU A 143 8.11 -1.32 -0.40
CA LEU A 143 8.44 -2.02 0.83
C LEU A 143 8.46 -1.01 1.99
N THR A 144 7.61 -1.20 3.00
CA THR A 144 7.43 -0.17 4.05
C THR A 144 8.65 0.00 4.92
N GLN A 145 9.38 -1.08 5.19
CA GLN A 145 10.57 -1.11 6.04
C GLN A 145 11.69 -0.20 5.54
N THR A 146 11.88 -0.13 4.22
CA THR A 146 13.02 0.59 3.61
C THR A 146 12.60 1.74 2.70
N GLY A 147 11.32 1.84 2.36
CA GLY A 147 10.84 2.75 1.31
C GLY A 147 11.26 2.33 -0.11
N ARG A 148 11.85 1.14 -0.28
CA ARG A 148 12.28 0.64 -1.59
C ARG A 148 11.08 0.32 -2.48
N ILE A 149 11.08 0.87 -3.69
CA ILE A 149 10.11 0.53 -4.73
C ILE A 149 10.42 -0.89 -5.23
N LEU A 150 9.43 -1.79 -5.14
CA LEU A 150 9.53 -3.16 -5.64
C LEU A 150 8.94 -3.31 -7.05
N TRP A 151 7.99 -2.45 -7.40
CA TRP A 151 7.34 -2.42 -8.70
C TRP A 151 6.74 -1.04 -8.95
N SER A 152 6.75 -0.61 -10.21
CA SER A 152 6.15 0.64 -10.67
C SER A 152 5.64 0.43 -12.09
N GLU A 153 4.44 0.93 -12.39
CA GLU A 153 3.84 0.81 -13.71
C GLU A 153 3.00 2.04 -14.02
N THR A 154 3.09 2.54 -15.24
CA THR A 154 2.21 3.56 -15.79
C THR A 154 1.37 2.92 -16.87
N VAL A 155 0.05 3.06 -16.77
CA VAL A 155 -0.88 2.56 -17.78
C VAL A 155 -1.72 3.68 -18.34
N GLU A 156 -2.00 3.58 -19.64
CA GLU A 156 -2.95 4.42 -20.35
C GLU A 156 -3.92 3.53 -21.12
N VAL A 157 -5.20 3.67 -20.83
CA VAL A 157 -6.24 2.88 -21.47
C VAL A 157 -7.30 3.77 -22.09
N GLU A 158 -7.64 3.47 -23.34
CA GLU A 158 -8.77 4.10 -24.04
C GLU A 158 -10.00 3.19 -24.09
N GLY A 159 -11.17 3.83 -24.19
CA GLY A 159 -12.48 3.19 -24.38
C GLY A 159 -13.42 4.01 -25.26
N LYS A 160 -14.48 3.34 -25.75
CA LYS A 160 -15.56 3.92 -26.55
C LYS A 160 -16.85 3.97 -25.72
N GLY A 161 -17.62 5.06 -25.82
CA GLY A 161 -18.96 5.21 -25.21
C GLY A 161 -19.09 6.34 -24.17
N GLU A 162 -20.33 6.79 -23.92
CA GLU A 162 -20.66 7.78 -22.89
C GLU A 162 -20.86 7.08 -21.54
N VAL A 163 -20.13 7.52 -20.52
CA VAL A 163 -20.19 6.94 -19.18
C VAL A 163 -20.51 8.06 -18.21
N LYS A 164 -21.73 8.05 -17.65
CA LYS A 164 -22.11 8.94 -16.55
C LYS A 164 -21.78 8.23 -15.24
N ILE A 165 -20.76 8.70 -14.53
CA ILE A 165 -20.65 8.41 -13.11
C ILE A 165 -21.72 9.28 -12.43
N PRO A 166 -22.71 8.70 -11.72
CA PRO A 166 -23.67 9.50 -11.00
C PRO A 166 -22.94 10.21 -9.85
N ILE A 167 -22.54 11.46 -10.06
CA ILE A 167 -22.03 12.32 -9.00
C ILE A 167 -23.24 12.72 -8.15
N ARG A 168 -23.45 12.03 -7.03
CA ARG A 168 -24.27 12.52 -5.92
C ARG A 168 -23.38 12.67 -4.70
N GLY A 169 -23.24 13.91 -4.24
CA GLY A 169 -22.68 14.23 -2.94
C GLY A 169 -21.26 14.79 -3.00
N SER A 170 -21.17 16.07 -2.69
CA SER A 170 -19.98 16.80 -2.26
C SER A 170 -19.10 16.00 -1.27
N ALA A 171 -17.80 15.93 -1.56
CA ALA A 171 -16.60 16.03 -0.69
C ALA A 171 -16.57 15.45 0.75
N SER A 172 -17.57 14.71 1.21
CA SER A 172 -17.52 13.99 2.48
C SER A 172 -18.45 12.78 2.39
N MET A 173 -17.92 11.58 2.29
CA MET A 173 -18.67 10.37 2.65
C MET A 173 -17.70 9.20 2.69
N GLU A 174 -17.72 8.41 3.76
CA GLU A 174 -17.33 7.01 3.63
C GLU A 174 -18.21 6.41 2.53
N TRP A 175 -17.61 6.04 1.40
CA TRP A 175 -18.37 5.40 0.32
C TRP A 175 -18.73 4.00 0.81
N SER A 176 -20.02 3.72 0.99
CA SER A 176 -20.42 2.37 1.36
C SER A 176 -19.94 1.38 0.31
N GLU A 177 -19.42 0.23 0.73
CA GLU A 177 -18.91 -0.79 -0.19
C GLU A 177 -19.97 -1.20 -1.22
N LYS A 178 -21.24 -1.26 -0.79
CA LYS A 178 -22.39 -1.57 -1.65
C LYS A 178 -22.53 -0.57 -2.81
N PHE A 179 -22.30 0.73 -2.54
CA PHE A 179 -22.38 1.78 -3.54
C PHE A 179 -21.20 1.71 -4.52
N VAL A 180 -19.97 1.60 -4.02
CA VAL A 180 -18.77 1.43 -4.86
C VAL A 180 -18.91 0.20 -5.76
N ARG A 181 -19.37 -0.93 -5.19
CA ARG A 181 -19.64 -2.17 -5.93
C ARG A 181 -20.73 -2.03 -6.97
N SER A 182 -21.72 -1.15 -6.75
CA SER A 182 -22.76 -0.88 -7.74
C SER A 182 -22.20 -0.11 -8.93
N ILE A 183 -21.44 0.96 -8.68
CA ILE A 183 -20.83 1.79 -9.72
C ILE A 183 -19.75 1.01 -10.49
N ALA A 184 -18.92 0.25 -9.78
CA ALA A 184 -17.87 -0.57 -10.37
C ALA A 184 -18.41 -1.65 -11.34
N ARG A 185 -19.65 -2.10 -11.16
CA ARG A 185 -20.30 -3.04 -12.09
C ARG A 185 -20.86 -2.35 -13.34
N GLY A 186 -21.08 -1.04 -13.29
CA GLY A 186 -21.54 -0.24 -14.42
C GLY A 186 -20.42 0.14 -15.38
N GLN A 187 -20.79 0.90 -16.41
CA GLN A 187 -19.87 1.45 -17.40
C GLN A 187 -18.74 2.32 -16.76
N ALA A 188 -19.04 2.98 -15.63
CA ALA A 188 -18.10 3.75 -14.82
C ALA A 188 -16.86 2.95 -14.39
N GLY A 189 -17.03 1.65 -14.16
CA GLY A 189 -15.94 0.76 -13.76
C GLY A 189 -15.10 0.22 -14.91
N ALA A 190 -15.49 0.40 -16.18
CA ALA A 190 -14.85 -0.28 -17.30
C ALA A 190 -13.38 0.14 -17.50
N LEU A 191 -13.10 1.45 -17.53
CA LEU A 191 -11.72 1.95 -17.69
C LEU A 191 -10.85 1.67 -16.47
N PRO A 192 -11.27 1.96 -15.22
CA PRO A 192 -10.47 1.62 -14.04
C PRO A 192 -10.17 0.13 -13.93
N ARG A 193 -11.13 -0.74 -14.24
CA ARG A 193 -10.93 -2.20 -14.27
C ARG A 193 -9.91 -2.61 -15.32
N LYS A 194 -9.98 -2.04 -16.53
CA LYS A 194 -9.04 -2.33 -17.62
C LYS A 194 -7.63 -1.90 -17.24
N ALA A 195 -7.47 -0.67 -16.75
CA ALA A 195 -6.20 -0.11 -16.30
C ALA A 195 -5.54 -0.98 -15.23
N VAL A 196 -6.28 -1.34 -14.18
CA VAL A 196 -5.77 -2.21 -13.11
C VAL A 196 -5.42 -3.59 -13.65
N LYS A 197 -6.24 -4.19 -14.52
CA LYS A 197 -5.95 -5.50 -15.11
C LYS A 197 -4.65 -5.48 -15.92
N GLU A 198 -4.44 -4.42 -16.70
CA GLU A 198 -3.25 -4.22 -17.51
C GLU A 198 -2.02 -4.04 -16.62
N ALA A 199 -2.08 -3.13 -15.64
CA ALA A 199 -0.99 -2.87 -14.71
C ALA A 199 -0.61 -4.13 -13.93
N LEU A 200 -1.59 -4.80 -13.35
CA LEU A 200 -1.36 -6.04 -12.61
C LEU A 200 -0.93 -7.20 -13.52
N GLY A 201 -1.04 -7.09 -14.84
CA GLY A 201 -0.47 -8.07 -15.77
C GLY A 201 1.06 -8.16 -15.67
N SER A 202 1.74 -7.03 -15.44
CA SER A 202 3.19 -6.97 -15.26
C SER A 202 3.62 -7.33 -13.83
N LEU A 203 2.75 -7.13 -12.84
CA LEU A 203 3.02 -7.48 -11.44
C LEU A 203 3.08 -9.00 -11.25
N ARG A 204 4.30 -9.49 -11.01
CA ARG A 204 4.62 -10.91 -10.81
C ARG A 204 5.18 -11.13 -9.39
N PRO A 205 4.33 -11.30 -8.36
CA PRO A 205 4.77 -11.62 -6.99
C PRO A 205 5.40 -13.01 -6.90
#